data_AF-A0A8J4QS82-F1
#
_entry.id   AF-A0A8J4QS82-F1
#
_cell.length_a   1.000
_cell.length_b   1.000
_cell.length_c   1.000
_cell.angle_alpha   90.00
_cell.angle_beta   90.00
_cell.angle_gamma   90.00
#
_symmetry.space_group_name_H-M   'P 1'
#
loop_
_entity.id
_entity.type
_entity.pdbx_description
1 polymer ?
#
loop_
_entity_poly.entity_id
_entity_poly.type
_entity_poly.pdbx_seq_one_letter_code
_entity_poly.pdbx_strand_id
1 'polypeptide(L)'
;MAFWGVEVKPGNPFKHEHDDTKGRLHLSMATLGLGTAEQRSILQCNIGNKSPVFLCTLYPVNSESLQVNLEFEEADEVVFSVLGPRSIFLSGYYVSTSQREPCGEDIADTETDLSENSDEDEYENSFIDDDEPEVYPPSPISKDENHTRWRGLCMCHL
;
A
#
# COMPACT_ATOMS: atom_id res chain seq x y z
N MET A 1 8.95 -12.56 -7.01
CA MET A 1 9.35 -11.15 -6.87
C MET A 1 10.81 -11.10 -6.45
N ALA A 2 11.61 -10.23 -7.07
CA ALA A 2 13.04 -10.09 -6.76
C ALA A 2 13.32 -8.69 -6.23
N PHE A 3 14.08 -8.57 -5.13
CA PHE A 3 14.41 -7.27 -4.53
C PHE A 3 15.25 -6.39 -5.45
N TRP A 4 14.97 -5.08 -5.43
CA TRP A 4 15.75 -4.07 -6.12
C TRP A 4 15.96 -2.86 -5.20
N GLY A 5 17.13 -2.24 -5.27
CA GLY A 5 17.41 -1.00 -4.58
C GLY A 5 18.66 -0.31 -5.11
N VAL A 6 18.67 1.02 -5.00
CA VAL A 6 19.76 1.86 -5.49
C VAL A 6 19.86 3.16 -4.71
N GLU A 7 21.08 3.70 -4.59
CA GLU A 7 21.30 5.06 -4.10
C GLU A 7 21.41 6.02 -5.29
N VAL A 8 20.53 7.02 -5.35
CA VAL A 8 20.62 8.11 -6.32
C VAL A 8 21.29 9.31 -5.64
N LYS A 9 22.47 9.70 -6.13
CA LYS A 9 23.27 10.78 -5.53
C LYS A 9 22.98 12.11 -6.23
N PRO A 10 23.04 13.24 -5.51
CA PRO A 10 22.99 14.56 -6.12
C PRO A 10 24.06 14.71 -7.21
N GLY A 11 23.66 15.20 -8.38
CA GLY A 11 24.58 15.38 -9.52
C GLY A 11 25.00 14.08 -10.23
N ASN A 12 24.61 12.91 -9.73
CA ASN A 12 24.87 11.63 -10.39
C ASN A 12 23.56 10.84 -10.60
N PRO A 13 22.86 11.10 -11.72
CA PRO A 13 21.63 10.40 -12.07
C PRO A 13 21.85 8.88 -12.18
N PHE A 14 20.86 8.09 -11.76
CA PHE A 14 20.83 6.65 -11.95
C PHE A 14 19.99 6.30 -13.17
N LYS A 15 20.55 5.48 -14.07
CA LYS A 15 19.87 4.98 -15.26
C LYS A 15 19.35 3.57 -14.99
N HIS A 16 18.06 3.38 -15.18
CA HIS A 16 17.41 2.09 -15.16
C HIS A 16 17.09 1.68 -16.60
N GLU A 17 17.67 0.55 -17.02
CA GLU A 17 17.36 -0.10 -18.29
C GLU A 17 16.31 -1.19 -18.03
N HIS A 18 15.30 -1.25 -18.91
CA HIS A 18 14.32 -2.31 -18.89
C HIS A 18 14.97 -3.65 -19.22
N ASP A 19 14.63 -4.68 -18.45
CA ASP A 19 15.12 -6.05 -18.64
C ASP A 19 13.92 -6.99 -18.71
N ASP A 20 13.58 -7.42 -19.93
CA ASP A 20 12.45 -8.31 -20.23
C ASP A 20 12.47 -9.59 -19.37
N THR A 21 13.66 -10.03 -18.94
CA THR A 21 13.82 -11.25 -18.13
C THR A 21 13.44 -11.05 -16.66
N LYS A 22 13.57 -9.82 -16.14
CA LYS A 22 13.22 -9.47 -14.76
C LYS A 22 11.77 -9.02 -14.65
N GLY A 23 11.20 -8.50 -15.74
CA GLY A 23 9.86 -7.93 -15.78
C GLY A 23 9.83 -6.49 -15.31
N ARG A 24 8.71 -6.08 -14.72
CA ARG A 24 8.41 -4.66 -14.44
C ARG A 24 9.02 -4.24 -13.11
N LEU A 25 9.63 -3.05 -13.06
CA LEU A 25 10.14 -2.51 -11.80
C LEU A 25 9.01 -1.82 -11.04
N HIS A 26 8.66 -2.35 -9.87
CA HIS A 26 7.77 -1.71 -8.92
C HIS A 26 8.61 -0.95 -7.88
N LEU A 27 8.58 0.38 -7.93
CA LEU A 27 9.24 1.25 -6.97
C LEU A 27 8.28 1.48 -5.79
N SER A 28 8.66 0.99 -4.61
CA SER A 28 7.80 0.99 -3.42
C SER A 28 8.18 2.04 -2.38
N MET A 29 9.45 2.43 -2.27
CA MET A 29 9.92 3.32 -1.22
C MET A 29 11.03 4.25 -1.71
N ALA A 30 11.01 5.49 -1.23
CA ALA A 30 12.09 6.45 -1.33
C ALA A 30 12.47 6.94 0.07
N THR A 31 13.76 6.85 0.41
CA THR A 31 14.30 7.21 1.71
C THR A 31 15.47 8.17 1.54
N LEU A 32 15.46 9.25 2.31
CA LEU A 32 16.48 10.28 2.33
C LEU A 32 17.75 9.71 2.97
N GLY A 33 18.88 9.92 2.32
CA GLY A 33 20.18 9.55 2.84
C GLY A 33 20.53 10.32 4.12
N LEU A 34 21.35 9.70 4.95
CA LEU A 34 21.92 10.34 6.12
C LEU A 34 22.78 11.54 5.70
N GLY A 35 22.72 12.61 6.50
CA GLY A 35 23.51 13.80 6.24
C GLY A 35 23.18 14.91 7.24
N THR A 36 23.92 16.01 7.14
CA THR A 36 23.74 17.20 7.99
C THR A 36 22.98 18.32 7.29
N ALA A 37 22.80 18.23 5.97
CA ALA A 37 22.17 19.30 5.19
C ALA A 37 20.67 19.44 5.51
N GLU A 38 20.19 20.63 5.85
CA GLU A 38 18.80 20.84 6.29
C GLU A 38 17.83 21.06 5.11
N GLN A 39 18.35 21.25 3.89
CA GLN A 39 17.48 21.43 2.73
C GLN A 39 16.81 20.11 2.30
N ARG A 40 15.57 20.24 1.83
CA ARG A 40 14.81 19.15 1.21
C ARG A 40 15.54 18.59 -0.01
N SER A 41 15.30 17.32 -0.30
CA SER A 41 15.76 16.67 -1.54
C SER A 41 14.55 16.17 -2.32
N ILE A 42 14.55 16.41 -3.63
CA ILE A 42 13.46 16.08 -4.54
C ILE A 42 13.94 14.98 -5.47
N LEU A 43 13.17 13.90 -5.57
CA LEU A 43 13.38 12.85 -6.56
C LEU A 43 12.66 13.24 -7.85
N GLN A 44 13.38 13.27 -8.96
CA GLN A 44 12.81 13.45 -10.29
C GLN A 44 13.11 12.25 -11.18
N CYS A 45 12.22 12.00 -12.11
CA CYS A 45 12.30 10.92 -13.09
C CYS A 45 12.14 11.48 -14.50
N ASN A 46 12.98 11.02 -15.42
CA ASN A 46 12.85 11.26 -16.85
C ASN A 46 12.73 9.91 -17.56
N ILE A 47 11.84 9.83 -18.55
CA ILE A 47 11.61 8.63 -19.36
C ILE A 47 11.91 8.99 -20.82
N GLY A 48 12.94 8.36 -21.38
CA GLY A 48 13.37 8.59 -22.76
C GLY A 48 13.69 10.07 -23.01
N ASN A 49 12.99 10.67 -23.98
CA ASN A 49 13.16 12.08 -24.36
C ASN A 49 12.04 13.00 -23.83
N LYS A 50 11.28 12.54 -22.82
CA LYS A 50 10.19 13.33 -22.23
C LYS A 50 10.75 14.37 -21.25
N SER A 51 9.91 15.33 -20.85
CA SER A 51 10.26 16.27 -19.79
C SER A 51 10.32 15.55 -18.42
N PRO A 52 11.27 15.90 -17.54
CA PRO A 52 11.36 15.29 -16.22
C PRO A 52 10.14 15.63 -15.34
N VAL A 53 9.73 14.67 -14.52
CA VAL A 53 8.61 14.78 -13.58
C VAL A 53 9.12 14.58 -12.15
N PHE A 54 8.61 15.36 -11.19
CA PHE A 54 8.93 15.19 -9.78
C PHE A 54 8.08 14.08 -9.17
N LEU A 55 8.74 13.07 -8.61
CA LEU A 55 8.08 11.91 -7.99
C LEU A 55 7.76 12.15 -6.51
N CYS A 56 8.71 12.69 -5.76
CA CYS A 56 8.52 12.99 -4.34
C CYS A 56 9.48 14.07 -3.84
N THR A 57 9.14 14.63 -2.67
CA THR A 57 9.98 15.58 -1.93
C THR A 57 10.16 15.07 -0.51
N LEU A 58 11.41 14.91 -0.08
CA LEU A 58 11.78 14.42 1.24
C LEU A 58 12.41 15.56 2.06
N TYR A 59 11.99 15.67 3.32
CA TYR A 59 12.47 16.70 4.24
C TYR A 59 13.28 16.03 5.36
N PRO A 60 14.51 16.51 5.65
CA PRO A 60 15.23 16.09 6.85
C PRO A 60 14.36 16.25 8.10
N VAL A 61 14.48 15.33 9.06
CA VAL A 61 13.78 15.32 10.36
C VAL A 61 12.26 15.09 10.29
N ASN A 62 11.57 15.67 9.31
CA ASN A 62 10.10 15.64 9.23
C ASN A 62 9.59 14.44 8.42
N SER A 63 10.17 14.21 7.23
CA SER A 63 9.73 13.17 6.31
C SER A 63 10.92 12.62 5.53
N GLU A 64 11.68 11.78 6.22
CA GLU A 64 12.89 11.16 5.69
C GLU A 64 12.58 9.93 4.83
N SER A 65 11.35 9.42 4.84
CA SER A 65 10.93 8.33 3.96
C SER A 65 9.51 8.55 3.45
N LEU A 66 9.26 8.15 2.20
CA LEU A 66 7.95 8.18 1.58
C LEU A 66 7.71 6.89 0.80
N GLN A 67 6.54 6.29 1.02
CA GLN A 67 6.06 5.19 0.20
C GLN A 67 5.61 5.75 -1.15
N VAL A 68 6.15 5.15 -2.21
CA VAL A 68 5.81 5.45 -3.60
C VAL A 68 5.20 4.18 -4.19
N ASN A 69 4.26 4.31 -5.11
CA ASN A 69 3.60 3.17 -5.74
C ASN A 69 3.61 3.38 -7.25
N LEU A 70 4.77 3.16 -7.85
CA LEU A 70 5.02 3.43 -9.26
C LEU A 70 5.56 2.18 -9.94
N GLU A 71 5.01 1.83 -11.10
CA GLU A 71 5.47 0.72 -11.92
C GLU A 71 6.08 1.25 -13.22
N PHE A 72 7.26 0.75 -13.54
CA PHE A 72 7.98 1.05 -14.78
C PHE A 72 7.96 -0.22 -15.64
N GLU A 73 7.14 -0.17 -16.69
CA GLU A 73 7.02 -1.21 -17.74
C GLU A 73 7.61 -0.74 -19.07
N GLU A 74 8.01 0.52 -19.16
CA GLU A 74 8.43 1.14 -20.40
C GLU A 74 9.74 0.53 -20.92
N ALA A 75 9.80 0.28 -22.24
CA ALA A 75 11.02 -0.11 -22.95
C ALA A 75 12.02 1.06 -23.08
N ASP A 76 11.60 2.27 -22.71
CA ASP A 76 12.41 3.47 -22.74
C ASP A 76 13.34 3.55 -21.52
N GLU A 77 14.52 4.19 -21.68
CA GLU A 77 15.46 4.43 -20.58
C GLU A 77 14.81 5.31 -19.51
N VAL A 78 14.79 4.84 -18.26
CA VAL A 78 14.28 5.60 -17.11
C VAL A 78 15.46 6.17 -16.32
N VAL A 79 15.49 7.48 -16.12
CA VAL A 79 16.58 8.18 -15.43
C VAL A 79 16.06 8.84 -14.16
N PHE A 80 16.53 8.37 -13.01
CA PHE A 80 16.28 8.97 -11.71
C PHE A 80 17.37 9.97 -11.37
N SER A 81 17.00 11.15 -10.88
CA SER A 81 17.97 12.13 -10.38
C SER A 81 17.46 12.85 -9.16
N VAL A 82 18.38 13.44 -8.41
CA VAL A 82 18.08 14.14 -7.16
C VAL A 82 18.39 15.62 -7.30
N LEU A 83 17.41 16.44 -6.96
CA LEU A 83 17.57 17.87 -6.74
C LEU A 83 17.62 18.13 -5.24
N GLY A 84 18.80 18.41 -4.72
CA GLY A 84 19.01 18.64 -3.30
C GLY A 84 20.40 18.18 -2.86
N PRO A 85 20.77 18.40 -1.59
CA PRO A 85 22.11 18.12 -1.10
C PRO A 85 22.32 16.67 -0.63
N ARG A 86 21.25 15.91 -0.33
CA ARG A 86 21.34 14.53 0.18
C ARG A 86 20.95 13.53 -0.88
N SER A 87 21.53 12.33 -0.83
CA SER A 87 21.13 11.22 -1.70
C SER A 87 19.74 10.70 -1.31
N ILE A 88 19.10 10.01 -2.25
CA ILE A 88 17.83 9.32 -2.03
C ILE A 88 18.03 7.84 -2.37
N PHE A 89 17.78 6.99 -1.39
CA PHE A 89 17.75 5.55 -1.53
C PHE A 89 16.37 5.13 -2.03
N LEU A 90 16.36 4.48 -3.18
CA LEU A 90 15.17 3.89 -3.78
C LEU A 90 15.16 2.40 -3.49
N SER A 91 13.99 1.86 -3.19
CA SER A 91 13.80 0.41 -3.05
C SER A 91 12.47 -0.03 -3.65
N GLY A 92 12.45 -1.29 -4.06
CA GLY A 92 11.36 -1.85 -4.82
C GLY A 92 11.60 -3.32 -5.10
N TYR A 93 10.86 -3.84 -6.07
CA TYR A 93 11.01 -5.22 -6.53
C TYR A 93 10.60 -5.36 -7.99
N TYR A 94 11.14 -6.38 -8.64
CA TYR A 94 10.70 -6.78 -9.96
C TYR A 94 9.46 -7.68 -9.87
N VAL A 95 8.47 -7.35 -10.69
CA VAL A 95 7.23 -8.11 -10.90
C VAL A 95 7.34 -8.88 -12.20
N SER A 96 7.44 -10.21 -12.10
CA SER A 96 7.50 -11.10 -13.25
C SER A 96 6.16 -11.13 -13.99
N THR A 97 6.18 -10.97 -15.31
CA THR A 97 4.98 -11.02 -16.17
C THR A 97 4.34 -12.41 -16.26
N SER A 98 5.05 -13.47 -15.83
CA SER A 98 4.58 -14.85 -15.86
C SER A 98 3.63 -15.24 -14.72
N GLN A 99 3.45 -14.38 -13.71
CA GLN A 99 2.52 -14.59 -12.61
C GLN A 99 1.21 -13.84 -12.89
N ARG A 100 0.49 -14.24 -13.94
CA ARG A 100 -0.97 -14.15 -13.88
C ARG A 100 -1.39 -15.24 -12.92
N GLU A 101 -1.68 -14.87 -11.67
CA GLU A 101 -2.46 -15.72 -10.77
C GLU A 101 -3.67 -16.22 -11.57
N PRO A 102 -3.93 -17.53 -11.67
CA PRO A 102 -5.15 -18.02 -12.30
C PRO A 102 -6.33 -17.34 -11.61
N CYS A 103 -6.97 -16.40 -12.32
CA CYS A 103 -8.21 -15.81 -11.87
C CYS A 103 -9.15 -16.98 -11.59
N GLY A 104 -9.65 -17.06 -10.36
CA GLY A 104 -10.38 -18.23 -9.84
C GLY A 104 -11.29 -18.81 -10.90
N GLU A 105 -11.05 -20.07 -11.25
CA GLU A 105 -11.85 -20.84 -12.18
C GLU A 105 -13.31 -20.78 -11.69
N ASP A 106 -14.16 -20.07 -12.43
CA ASP A 106 -15.58 -19.98 -12.17
C ASP A 106 -16.15 -21.38 -12.35
N ILE A 107 -16.50 -22.05 -11.25
CA ILE A 107 -17.14 -23.38 -11.25
C ILE A 107 -18.63 -23.22 -11.59
N ALA A 108 -18.94 -22.42 -12.60
CA ALA A 108 -20.25 -22.29 -13.19
C ALA A 108 -20.24 -23.14 -14.46
N ASP A 109 -20.45 -24.45 -14.28
CA ASP A 109 -21.04 -25.39 -15.25
C ASP A 109 -20.62 -26.83 -14.89
N THR A 110 -21.12 -27.32 -13.76
CA THR A 110 -21.36 -28.76 -13.63
C THR A 110 -22.84 -28.98 -13.91
N GLU A 111 -23.15 -29.25 -15.18
CA GLU A 111 -24.39 -29.89 -15.62
C GLU A 111 -24.55 -31.17 -14.81
N THR A 112 -25.26 -31.09 -13.69
CA THR A 112 -25.61 -32.26 -12.87
C THR A 112 -26.92 -32.78 -13.41
N ASP A 113 -26.80 -33.88 -14.15
CA ASP A 113 -27.91 -34.64 -14.73
C ASP A 113 -29.07 -34.83 -13.75
N LEU A 114 -30.26 -34.63 -14.30
CA LEU A 114 -31.58 -34.81 -13.72
C LEU A 114 -31.72 -36.14 -12.96
N SER A 115 -32.17 -36.06 -11.71
CA SER A 115 -32.99 -37.12 -11.13
C SER A 115 -34.18 -36.51 -10.40
N GLU A 116 -35.32 -36.52 -11.09
CA GLU A 116 -36.65 -36.38 -10.50
C GLU A 116 -36.83 -37.48 -9.46
N ASN A 117 -37.11 -37.13 -8.20
CA ASN A 117 -37.96 -37.90 -7.31
C ASN A 117 -38.59 -36.96 -6.30
N SER A 118 -39.92 -37.06 -6.25
CA SER A 118 -40.85 -36.41 -5.33
C SER A 118 -40.58 -36.80 -3.89
N ASP A 119 -40.90 -35.93 -2.94
CA ASP A 119 -41.97 -36.14 -1.97
C ASP A 119 -42.01 -34.98 -0.96
N GLU A 120 -43.23 -34.61 -0.58
CA GLU A 120 -43.65 -33.48 0.23
C GLU A 120 -43.27 -33.67 1.70
N ASP A 121 -42.67 -32.66 2.36
CA ASP A 121 -42.63 -32.60 3.83
C ASP A 121 -42.67 -31.14 4.32
N GLU A 122 -43.46 -30.94 5.38
CA GLU A 122 -44.06 -29.69 5.85
C GLU A 122 -43.08 -28.67 6.47
N TYR A 123 -43.41 -27.40 6.24
CA TYR A 123 -42.76 -26.23 6.85
C TYR A 123 -43.06 -26.14 8.35
N GLU A 124 -42.14 -26.59 9.21
CA GLU A 124 -42.16 -26.20 10.63
C GLU A 124 -41.18 -25.04 10.88
N ASN A 125 -41.76 -23.86 11.01
CA ASN A 125 -41.11 -22.64 11.45
C ASN A 125 -40.72 -22.76 12.94
N SER A 126 -39.46 -23.06 13.24
CA SER A 126 -38.91 -22.80 14.58
C SER A 126 -38.70 -21.29 14.74
N PHE A 127 -39.78 -20.62 15.13
CA PHE A 127 -39.84 -19.22 15.51
C PHE A 127 -38.81 -18.92 16.61
N ILE A 128 -38.18 -17.76 16.49
CA ILE A 128 -37.17 -17.20 17.39
C ILE A 128 -37.60 -17.34 18.86
N ASP A 129 -36.75 -17.94 19.69
CA ASP A 129 -36.85 -17.82 21.15
C ASP A 129 -36.53 -16.37 21.53
N ASP A 130 -37.56 -15.62 21.91
CA ASP A 130 -37.47 -14.29 22.50
C ASP A 130 -37.15 -14.45 24.00
N ASP A 131 -35.92 -14.86 24.31
CA ASP A 131 -35.40 -14.79 25.67
C ASP A 131 -34.80 -13.38 25.89
N GLU A 132 -35.59 -12.56 26.56
CA GLU A 132 -35.31 -11.18 26.96
C GLU A 132 -34.10 -11.14 27.92
N PRO A 133 -32.98 -10.46 27.60
CA PRO A 133 -31.93 -10.26 28.59
C PRO A 133 -32.39 -9.22 29.62
N GLU A 134 -32.73 -9.69 30.82
CA GLU A 134 -32.92 -8.88 32.03
C GLU A 134 -31.72 -7.94 32.25
N VAL A 135 -31.88 -6.66 31.87
CA VAL A 135 -30.88 -5.62 32.12
C VAL A 135 -30.99 -5.19 33.58
N TYR A 136 -30.04 -5.65 34.39
CA TYR A 136 -29.85 -5.23 35.78
C TYR A 136 -29.80 -3.69 35.91
N PRO A 137 -30.45 -3.10 36.94
CA PRO A 137 -30.36 -1.67 37.18
C PRO A 137 -28.94 -1.27 37.62
N PRO A 138 -28.43 -0.10 37.20
CA PRO A 138 -27.10 0.37 37.58
C PRO A 138 -27.04 0.70 39.08
N SER A 139 -26.02 0.18 39.75
CA SER A 139 -25.68 0.53 41.13
C SER A 139 -25.08 1.94 41.23
N PRO A 140 -25.20 2.62 42.40
CA PRO A 140 -25.01 4.07 42.51
C PRO A 140 -23.55 4.51 42.39
N ILE A 141 -23.34 5.61 41.66
CA ILE A 141 -22.08 6.36 41.60
C ILE A 141 -21.70 6.89 43.00
N SER A 142 -20.58 6.41 43.53
CA SER A 142 -19.84 7.09 44.60
C SER A 142 -18.97 8.18 43.98
N LYS A 143 -19.18 9.43 44.41
CA LYS A 143 -18.28 10.54 44.17
C LYS A 143 -16.96 10.26 44.91
N ASP A 144 -15.83 10.40 44.23
CA ASP A 144 -14.70 11.17 44.75
C ASP A 144 -13.62 11.43 43.69
N GLU A 145 -13.04 12.60 43.83
CA GLU A 145 -12.03 13.25 43.01
C GLU A 145 -10.74 12.41 42.85
N ASN A 146 -10.13 12.39 41.67
CA ASN A 146 -8.93 13.20 41.33
C ASN A 146 -8.13 12.60 40.15
N HIS A 147 -7.71 13.50 39.26
CA HIS A 147 -6.41 13.52 38.56
C HIS A 147 -6.18 12.78 37.21
N THR A 148 -5.79 13.62 36.22
CA THR A 148 -4.91 13.39 35.03
C THR A 148 -5.49 12.62 33.83
N ARG A 149 -6.06 13.30 32.82
CA ARG A 149 -5.44 14.06 31.70
C ARG A 149 -4.74 13.17 30.65
N TRP A 150 -5.49 12.71 29.65
CA TRP A 150 -5.00 12.50 28.28
C TRP A 150 -6.04 12.99 27.28
N ARG A 151 -5.86 14.23 26.81
CA ARG A 151 -6.56 14.80 25.66
C ARG A 151 -5.59 14.81 24.49
N GLY A 152 -6.08 14.40 23.33
CA GLY A 152 -5.58 14.95 22.06
C GLY A 152 -5.45 13.96 20.92
N LEU A 153 -6.58 13.51 20.37
CA LEU A 153 -6.63 13.16 18.95
C LEU A 153 -6.32 14.43 18.13
N CYS A 154 -5.37 14.35 17.20
CA CYS A 154 -5.29 15.29 16.08
C CYS A 154 -5.87 14.62 14.84
N MET A 155 -7.07 15.08 14.50
CA MET A 155 -7.77 14.85 13.24
C MET A 155 -7.45 16.07 12.37
N CYS A 156 -6.74 15.89 11.25
CA CYS A 156 -6.60 16.93 10.23
C CYS A 156 -6.98 16.33 8.88
N HIS A 157 -8.19 16.68 8.43
CA HIS A 157 -8.60 16.68 7.03
C HIS A 157 -8.96 18.13 6.69
N LEU A 158 -8.14 18.75 5.85
CA LEU A 158 -8.50 19.77 4.85
C LEU A 158 -7.26 20.05 4.00
#